data_AF-A0A7K2MCE4-F1
#
_entry.id   AF-A0A7K2MCE4-F1
#
_cell.length_a   1.000
_cell.length_b   1.000
_cell.length_c   1.000
_cell.angle_alpha   90.00
_cell.angle_beta   90.00
_cell.angle_gamma   90.00
#
_symmetry.space_group_name_H-M   'P 1'
#
loop_
_entity.id
_entity.type
_entity.pdbx_description
1 polymer ?
#
loop_
_entity_poly.entity_id
_entity_poly.type
_entity_poly.pdbx_seq_one_letter_code
_entity_poly.pdbx_strand_id
1 'polypeptide(L)'
;MSVSDATDPKPAKSGFRIPVPFWAQVLLGLAVGLVLGFVARTYDVSWLATTLDKVGGIFVQLLKLAVAPLVFFAIMVSITNLRKVNNAARLAGRTLLWFMITSLIAVVIGLAIGLISNPGSGSDLTAADGAKPDHAGSWLDFLTGIIPTDVVTPFTELNVLQIVFMAVVAGIAILKIGAKAQPIL
;
A
#
# COMPACT_ATOMS: atom_id res chain seq x y z
N MET A 1 -29.54 -44.69 32.94
CA MET A 1 -29.78 -44.85 31.49
C MET A 1 -28.88 -43.85 30.78
N SER A 2 -27.77 -44.35 30.21
CA SER A 2 -26.87 -43.83 29.14
C SER A 2 -26.74 -42.31 28.96
N VAL A 3 -25.58 -41.67 29.23
CA VAL A 3 -24.35 -41.58 28.40
C VAL A 3 -24.55 -40.94 27.01
N SER A 4 -23.84 -39.81 26.83
CA SER A 4 -23.29 -39.20 25.60
C SER A 4 -24.18 -38.98 24.38
N ASP A 5 -24.33 -37.71 24.00
CA ASP A 5 -24.06 -37.28 22.62
C ASP A 5 -23.72 -35.78 22.62
N ALA A 6 -22.56 -35.45 23.20
CA ALA A 6 -21.84 -34.27 22.78
C ALA A 6 -21.27 -34.61 21.41
N THR A 7 -21.93 -34.15 20.35
CA THR A 7 -21.41 -34.25 18.99
C THR A 7 -20.10 -33.48 18.90
N ASP A 8 -18.99 -34.20 19.06
CA ASP A 8 -17.65 -33.67 18.80
C ASP A 8 -17.62 -33.11 17.37
N PRO A 9 -17.26 -31.83 17.17
CA PRO A 9 -17.12 -31.28 15.83
C PRO A 9 -16.00 -32.03 15.12
N LYS A 10 -16.39 -32.82 14.12
CA LYS A 10 -15.50 -33.58 13.24
C LYS A 10 -14.38 -32.66 12.74
N PRO A 11 -13.09 -32.96 12.98
CA PRO A 11 -12.01 -32.08 12.59
C PRO A 11 -12.05 -31.88 11.07
N ALA A 12 -12.24 -30.62 10.66
CA ALA A 12 -12.22 -30.23 9.26
C ALA A 12 -10.90 -30.72 8.65
N LYS A 13 -10.98 -31.52 7.59
CA LYS A 13 -9.81 -32.09 6.91
C LYS A 13 -8.88 -30.94 6.52
N SER A 14 -7.75 -30.85 7.22
CA SER A 14 -6.66 -29.92 6.97
C SER A 14 -6.30 -29.93 5.48
N GLY A 15 -6.51 -28.80 4.80
CA GLY A 15 -6.11 -28.61 3.41
C GLY A 15 -4.62 -28.87 3.19
N PHE A 16 -4.25 -29.05 1.92
CA PHE A 16 -2.89 -29.29 1.43
C PHE A 16 -1.91 -28.26 2.02
N ARG A 17 -1.18 -28.64 3.07
CA ARG A 17 -0.15 -27.81 3.68
C ARG A 17 1.15 -28.01 2.91
N ILE A 18 1.48 -27.07 2.03
CA ILE A 18 2.81 -27.04 1.41
C ILE A 18 3.82 -26.72 2.53
N PRO A 19 4.84 -27.56 2.77
CA PRO A 19 5.76 -27.40 3.91
C PRO A 19 6.79 -26.27 3.73
N VAL A 20 6.50 -25.27 2.89
CA VAL A 20 7.41 -24.15 2.59
C VAL A 20 6.88 -22.85 3.24
N PRO A 21 7.77 -22.00 3.79
CA PRO A 21 7.37 -20.77 4.45
C PRO A 21 6.78 -19.77 3.45
N PHE A 22 5.85 -18.92 3.89
CA PHE A 22 5.09 -18.01 3.03
C PHE A 22 5.99 -17.06 2.20
N TRP A 23 7.06 -16.51 2.79
CA TRP A 23 7.99 -15.66 2.04
C TRP A 23 8.66 -16.41 0.88
N ALA A 24 8.97 -17.71 1.07
CA ALA A 24 9.54 -18.54 0.01
C ALA A 24 8.48 -18.90 -1.05
N GLN A 25 7.20 -19.02 -0.67
CA GLN A 25 6.10 -19.16 -1.63
C GLN A 25 5.98 -17.93 -2.53
N VAL A 26 6.12 -16.73 -1.96
CA VAL A 26 6.09 -15.47 -2.72
C VAL A 26 7.25 -15.41 -3.71
N LEU A 27 8.48 -15.73 -3.27
CA LEU A 27 9.65 -15.75 -4.15
C LEU A 27 9.54 -16.83 -5.24
N LEU A 28 9.03 -18.01 -4.90
CA LEU A 28 8.80 -19.08 -5.88
C LEU A 28 7.71 -18.67 -6.88
N GLY A 29 6.65 -18.01 -6.42
CA GLY A 29 5.62 -17.43 -7.28
C GLY A 29 6.17 -16.36 -8.21
N LEU A 30 7.05 -15.48 -7.73
CA LEU A 30 7.76 -14.50 -8.55
C LEU A 30 8.63 -15.18 -9.62
N ALA A 31 9.42 -16.18 -9.23
CA ALA A 31 10.28 -16.92 -10.16
C ALA A 31 9.45 -17.64 -11.24
N VAL A 32 8.38 -18.33 -10.84
CA VAL A 32 7.45 -18.99 -11.77
C VAL A 32 6.78 -17.97 -12.69
N GLY A 33 6.31 -16.84 -12.16
CA GLY A 33 5.70 -15.77 -12.94
C GLY A 33 6.66 -15.19 -13.98
N LEU A 34 7.92 -14.97 -13.62
CA LEU A 34 8.97 -14.51 -14.53
C LEU A 34 9.24 -15.53 -15.64
N VAL A 35 9.38 -16.81 -15.29
CA VAL A 35 9.60 -17.89 -16.28
C VAL A 35 8.41 -18.01 -17.23
N LEU A 36 7.19 -18.03 -16.71
CA LEU A 36 5.98 -18.12 -17.53
C LEU A 36 5.79 -16.89 -18.42
N GLY A 37 6.09 -15.68 -17.91
CA GLY A 37 6.05 -14.45 -18.68
C GLY A 37 7.10 -14.42 -19.79
N PHE A 38 8.32 -14.90 -19.51
CA PHE A 38 9.38 -15.03 -20.51
C PHE A 38 8.97 -16.03 -21.61
N VAL A 39 8.49 -17.21 -21.25
CA VAL A 39 8.00 -18.23 -22.20
C VAL A 39 6.85 -17.67 -23.04
N ALA A 40 5.87 -16.99 -22.43
CA ALA A 40 4.75 -16.39 -23.15
C ALA A 40 5.24 -15.37 -24.20
N ARG A 41 6.26 -14.57 -23.88
CA ARG A 41 6.85 -13.58 -24.79
C ARG A 41 7.70 -14.21 -25.89
N THR A 42 8.50 -15.23 -25.58
CA THR A 42 9.40 -15.88 -26.56
C THR A 42 8.64 -16.70 -27.59
N TYR A 43 7.58 -17.39 -27.17
CA TYR A 43 6.79 -18.27 -28.04
C TYR A 43 5.49 -17.63 -28.55
N ASP A 44 5.31 -16.31 -28.32
CA ASP A 44 4.13 -15.52 -28.70
C ASP A 44 2.79 -16.15 -28.27
N VAL A 45 2.74 -16.68 -27.05
CA VAL A 45 1.59 -17.41 -26.50
C VAL A 45 0.60 -16.41 -25.88
N SER A 46 -0.23 -15.81 -26.73
CA SER A 46 -1.15 -14.71 -26.36
C SER A 46 -2.12 -15.03 -25.22
N TRP A 47 -2.67 -16.25 -25.17
CA TRP A 47 -3.60 -16.67 -24.11
C TRP A 47 -2.93 -16.73 -22.74
N LEU A 48 -1.67 -17.14 -22.68
CA LEU A 48 -0.90 -17.23 -21.44
C LEU A 48 -0.58 -15.83 -20.92
N ALA A 49 -0.12 -14.93 -21.80
CA ALA A 49 0.14 -13.54 -21.45
C ALA A 49 -1.13 -12.84 -20.90
N THR A 50 -2.27 -13.02 -21.60
CA THR A 50 -3.55 -12.44 -21.17
C THR A 50 -4.02 -13.00 -19.82
N THR A 51 -3.80 -14.29 -19.59
CA THR A 51 -4.19 -14.93 -18.33
C THR A 51 -3.32 -14.44 -17.18
N LEU A 52 -2.00 -14.37 -17.36
CA LEU A 52 -1.07 -13.86 -16.35
C LEU A 52 -1.38 -12.40 -16.00
N ASP A 53 -1.66 -11.57 -17.01
CA ASP A 53 -2.04 -10.17 -16.82
C ASP A 53 -3.36 -10.03 -16.04
N LYS A 54 -4.40 -10.79 -16.40
CA LYS A 54 -5.68 -10.78 -15.66
C LYS A 54 -5.51 -11.24 -14.21
N VAL A 55 -4.74 -12.29 -13.96
CA VAL A 55 -4.49 -12.79 -12.60
C VAL A 55 -3.72 -11.75 -11.78
N GLY A 56 -2.68 -11.15 -12.36
CA GLY A 56 -1.93 -10.07 -11.73
C GLY A 56 -2.79 -8.83 -11.46
N GLY A 57 -3.63 -8.45 -12.42
CA GLY A 57 -4.57 -7.34 -12.31
C GLY A 57 -5.59 -7.53 -11.20
N ILE A 58 -6.21 -8.72 -11.10
CA ILE A 58 -7.13 -9.07 -10.00
C ILE A 58 -6.40 -9.01 -8.65
N PHE A 59 -5.19 -9.55 -8.57
CA PHE A 59 -4.40 -9.48 -7.34
C PHE A 59 -4.12 -8.04 -6.90
N VAL A 60 -3.68 -7.18 -7.83
CA VAL A 60 -3.47 -5.75 -7.55
C VAL A 60 -4.78 -5.07 -7.17
N GLN A 61 -5.89 -5.40 -7.81
CA GLN A 61 -7.21 -4.85 -7.47
C GLN A 61 -7.64 -5.22 -6.05
N LEU A 62 -7.40 -6.47 -5.62
CA LEU A 62 -7.66 -6.91 -4.25
C LEU A 62 -6.77 -6.18 -3.23
N LEU A 63 -5.49 -5.98 -3.55
CA LEU A 63 -4.60 -5.17 -2.71
C LEU A 63 -5.11 -3.73 -2.59
N LYS A 64 -5.46 -3.10 -3.71
CA LYS A 64 -6.01 -1.74 -3.77
C LYS A 64 -7.28 -1.60 -2.91
N LEU A 65 -8.20 -2.56 -3.00
CA LEU A 65 -9.42 -2.61 -2.20
C LEU A 65 -9.13 -2.71 -0.69
N ALA A 66 -8.10 -3.47 -0.30
CA ALA A 66 -7.72 -3.63 1.11
C ALA A 66 -6.98 -2.41 1.66
N VAL A 67 -6.13 -1.75 0.85
CA VAL A 67 -5.23 -0.67 1.29
C VAL A 67 -6.00 0.55 1.77
N ALA A 68 -7.02 1.02 1.03
CA ALA A 68 -7.71 2.27 1.36
C ALA A 68 -8.37 2.25 2.76
N PRO A 69 -9.19 1.23 3.10
CA PRO A 69 -9.76 1.10 4.44
C PRO A 69 -8.69 0.84 5.50
N LEU A 70 -7.70 -0.01 5.18
CA LEU A 70 -6.63 -0.36 6.12
C LEU A 70 -5.87 0.89 6.59
N VAL A 71 -5.49 1.78 5.68
CA VAL A 71 -4.80 3.03 6.01
C VAL A 71 -5.67 3.91 6.90
N PHE A 72 -6.94 4.10 6.55
CA PHE A 72 -7.86 4.92 7.33
C PHE A 72 -7.98 4.42 8.77
N PHE A 73 -8.32 3.15 8.96
CA PHE A 73 -8.50 2.56 10.29
C PHE A 73 -7.18 2.50 11.07
N ALA A 74 -6.06 2.15 10.43
CA ALA A 74 -4.75 2.10 11.08
C ALA A 74 -4.33 3.47 11.63
N ILE A 75 -4.51 4.54 10.85
CA ILE A 75 -4.18 5.89 11.31
C ILE A 75 -5.14 6.35 12.40
N MET A 76 -6.45 6.12 12.24
CA MET A 76 -7.44 6.48 13.26
C MET A 76 -7.15 5.80 14.62
N VAL A 77 -6.84 4.49 14.59
CA VAL A 77 -6.43 3.72 15.78
C VAL A 77 -5.09 4.21 16.33
N SER A 78 -4.13 4.54 15.46
CA SER A 78 -2.83 5.10 15.87
C SER A 78 -3.02 6.41 16.64
N ILE A 79 -3.79 7.35 16.11
CA ILE A 79 -4.08 8.65 16.74
C ILE A 79 -4.77 8.46 18.09
N THR A 80 -5.78 7.61 18.16
CA THR A 80 -6.53 7.39 19.41
C THR A 80 -5.68 6.73 20.50
N ASN A 81 -4.69 5.93 20.12
CA ASN A 81 -3.71 5.34 21.04
C ASN A 81 -2.64 6.32 21.54
N LEU A 82 -2.40 7.45 20.86
CA LEU A 82 -1.41 8.46 21.30
C LEU A 82 -1.72 9.05 22.68
N ARG A 83 -2.98 9.01 23.13
CA ARG A 83 -3.39 9.39 24.49
C ARG A 83 -2.59 8.70 25.60
N LYS A 84 -2.13 7.48 25.35
CA LYS A 84 -1.39 6.64 26.31
C LYS A 84 0.11 6.89 26.26
N VAL A 85 0.60 7.71 25.31
CA VAL A 85 2.02 7.92 25.05
C VAL A 85 2.46 9.28 25.58
N ASN A 86 3.35 9.27 26.58
CA ASN A 86 3.94 10.50 27.09
C ASN A 86 4.87 11.12 26.03
N ASN A 87 4.83 12.45 25.84
CA ASN A 87 5.62 13.17 24.83
C ASN A 87 5.43 12.71 23.36
N ALA A 88 4.22 12.28 22.99
CA ALA A 88 3.89 11.85 21.62
C ALA A 88 4.35 12.83 20.51
N ALA A 89 4.15 14.15 20.72
CA ALA A 89 4.55 15.17 19.75
C ALA A 89 6.07 15.21 19.50
N ARG A 90 6.88 15.00 20.55
CA ARG A 90 8.35 14.99 20.44
C ARG A 90 8.83 13.74 19.69
N LEU A 91 8.20 12.59 19.95
CA LEU A 91 8.50 11.35 19.25
C LEU A 91 8.16 11.48 17.77
N ALA A 92 6.96 11.96 17.43
CA ALA A 92 6.53 12.19 16.05
C ALA A 92 7.46 13.16 15.30
N GLY A 93 7.86 14.27 15.94
CA GLY A 93 8.81 15.22 15.34
C GLY A 93 10.19 14.62 15.07
N ARG A 94 10.71 13.79 15.99
CA ARG A 94 11.99 13.08 15.78
C ARG A 94 11.88 12.07 14.65
N THR A 95 10.79 11.32 14.58
CA THR A 95 10.53 10.36 13.49
C THR A 95 10.40 11.06 12.14
N LEU A 96 9.70 12.21 12.08
CA LEU A 96 9.58 13.00 10.86
C LEU A 96 10.94 13.53 10.39
N LEU A 97 11.73 14.10 11.30
CA LEU A 97 13.08 14.57 10.97
C LEU A 97 13.97 13.43 10.47
N TRP A 98 13.90 12.27 11.12
CA TRP A 98 14.61 11.07 10.68
C TRP A 98 14.19 10.66 9.27
N PHE A 99 12.88 10.59 8.97
CA PHE A 99 12.38 10.28 7.64
C PHE A 99 12.78 11.31 6.58
N MET A 100 12.79 12.60 6.91
CA MET A 100 13.24 13.65 5.98
C MET A 100 14.71 13.46 5.61
N ILE A 101 15.57 13.20 6.60
CA ILE A 101 17.01 13.00 6.38
C ILE A 101 17.25 11.72 5.56
N THR A 102 16.62 10.60 5.92
CA THR A 102 16.81 9.34 5.18
C THR A 102 16.27 9.43 3.76
N SER A 103 15.16 10.13 3.55
CA SER A 103 14.59 10.35 2.20
C SER A 103 15.48 11.26 1.37
N LEU A 104 16.03 12.32 1.95
CA LEU A 104 16.99 13.19 1.27
C LEU A 104 18.24 12.40 0.83
N ILE A 105 18.79 11.57 1.71
CA ILE A 105 19.92 10.69 1.39
C ILE A 105 19.57 9.74 0.24
N ALA A 106 18.39 9.10 0.28
CA ALA A 106 17.93 8.20 -0.77
C ALA A 106 17.78 8.92 -2.12
N VAL A 107 17.21 10.13 -2.14
CA VAL A 107 17.07 10.96 -3.35
C VAL A 107 18.45 11.32 -3.91
N VAL A 108 19.38 11.76 -3.07
CA VAL A 108 20.75 12.11 -3.49
C VAL A 108 21.45 10.90 -4.10
N ILE A 109 21.36 9.72 -3.49
CA ILE A 109 21.94 8.49 -4.03
C ILE A 109 21.29 8.12 -5.37
N GLY A 110 19.96 8.18 -5.45
CA GLY A 110 19.22 7.89 -6.68
C GLY A 110 19.60 8.82 -7.84
N LEU A 111 19.75 10.13 -7.55
CA LEU A 111 20.23 11.11 -8.52
C LEU A 111 21.67 10.86 -8.92
N ALA A 112 22.57 10.56 -7.97
CA ALA A 112 23.96 10.26 -8.26
C ALA A 112 24.09 9.03 -9.18
N ILE A 113 23.39 7.94 -8.87
CA ILE A 113 23.38 6.74 -9.72
C ILE A 113 22.76 7.06 -11.08
N GLY A 114 21.63 7.79 -11.13
CA GLY A 114 20.98 8.16 -12.39
C GLY A 114 21.88 9.00 -13.30
N LEU A 115 22.62 9.95 -12.73
CA LEU A 115 23.57 10.79 -13.47
C LEU A 115 24.81 10.00 -13.94
N ILE A 116 25.32 9.06 -13.13
CA ILE A 116 26.51 8.27 -13.47
C ILE A 116 26.19 7.18 -14.50
N SER A 117 25.10 6.44 -14.28
CA SER A 117 24.73 5.31 -15.14
C SER A 117 24.08 5.76 -16.45
N ASN A 118 23.57 7.00 -16.52
CA ASN A 118 22.91 7.59 -17.68
C ASN A 118 21.98 6.59 -18.41
N PRO A 119 20.95 6.02 -17.75
CA PRO A 119 20.20 4.88 -18.27
C PRO A 119 19.43 5.16 -19.57
N GLY A 120 19.28 6.43 -19.96
CA GLY A 120 18.69 6.85 -21.24
C GLY A 120 19.68 6.96 -22.40
N SER A 121 20.99 6.86 -22.16
CA SER A 121 21.97 6.92 -23.26
C SER A 121 21.78 5.73 -24.19
N GLY A 122 21.44 6.00 -25.45
CA GLY A 122 21.15 4.98 -26.45
C GLY A 122 19.67 4.65 -26.63
N SER A 123 18.76 5.38 -25.98
CA SER A 123 17.34 5.35 -26.38
C SER A 123 17.14 6.13 -27.68
N ASP A 124 16.37 5.59 -28.62
CA ASP A 124 15.92 6.32 -29.83
C ASP A 124 14.84 7.38 -29.54
N LEU A 125 14.64 7.73 -28.26
CA LEU A 125 13.64 8.70 -27.82
C LEU A 125 14.07 10.11 -28.17
N THR A 126 13.18 10.83 -28.85
CA THR A 126 13.31 12.24 -29.18
C THR A 126 12.46 13.09 -28.24
N ALA A 127 12.71 14.40 -28.20
CA ALA A 127 11.86 15.33 -27.44
C ALA A 127 10.39 15.33 -27.90
N ALA A 128 10.09 14.84 -29.11
CA ALA A 128 8.73 14.69 -29.62
C ALA A 128 8.00 13.47 -29.02
N ASP A 129 8.74 12.48 -28.52
CA ASP A 129 8.19 11.30 -27.84
C ASP A 129 7.87 11.57 -26.36
N GLY A 130 8.36 12.69 -25.83
CA GLY A 130 8.08 13.15 -24.47
C GLY A 130 6.74 13.87 -24.39
N ALA A 131 5.79 13.32 -23.63
CA ALA A 131 4.61 14.06 -23.21
C ALA A 131 5.01 15.17 -22.24
N LYS A 132 4.57 16.42 -22.49
CA LYS A 132 4.70 17.50 -21.50
C LYS A 132 3.84 17.12 -20.29
N PRO A 133 4.33 17.30 -19.05
CA PRO A 133 3.50 17.08 -17.87
C PRO A 133 2.27 18.01 -17.93
N ASP A 134 1.08 17.44 -17.76
CA ASP A 134 -0.18 18.21 -17.80
C ASP A 134 -0.21 19.32 -16.74
N HIS A 135 0.47 19.12 -15.60
CA HIS A 135 0.59 20.10 -14.53
C HIS A 135 1.96 20.06 -13.86
N ALA A 136 2.59 21.22 -13.70
CA ALA A 136 3.65 21.44 -12.72
C ALA A 136 3.00 22.04 -11.47
N GLY A 137 2.62 21.19 -10.52
CA GLY A 137 2.00 21.64 -9.27
C GLY A 137 2.95 22.52 -8.47
N SER A 138 2.46 23.64 -7.97
CA SER A 138 3.17 24.48 -7.02
C SER A 138 3.17 23.84 -5.63
N TRP A 139 4.02 24.34 -4.73
CA TRP A 139 4.00 23.91 -3.33
C TRP A 139 2.64 24.16 -2.65
N LEU A 140 1.90 25.19 -3.09
CA LEU A 140 0.56 25.47 -2.60
C LEU A 140 -0.45 24.43 -3.07
N ASP A 141 -0.34 23.95 -4.31
CA ASP A 141 -1.23 22.91 -4.86
C ASP A 141 -1.06 21.58 -4.12
N PHE A 142 0.15 21.27 -3.67
CA PHE A 142 0.39 20.13 -2.78
C PHE A 142 -0.35 20.30 -1.45
N LEU A 143 -0.28 21.49 -0.82
CA LEU A 143 -0.90 21.74 0.48
C LEU A 143 -2.43 21.73 0.39
N THR A 144 -3.01 22.32 -0.65
CA THR A 144 -4.45 22.30 -0.89
C THR A 144 -4.93 20.90 -1.28
N GLY A 145 -4.11 20.12 -1.99
CA GLY A 145 -4.40 18.73 -2.37
C GLY A 145 -4.51 17.74 -1.20
N ILE A 146 -4.04 18.10 0.00
CA ILE A 146 -4.21 17.29 1.22
C ILE A 146 -5.67 17.25 1.66
N ILE A 147 -6.40 18.35 1.46
CA ILE A 147 -7.77 18.50 1.94
C ILE A 147 -8.70 17.93 0.86
N PRO A 148 -9.44 16.84 1.13
CA PRO A 148 -10.35 16.29 0.15
C PRO A 148 -11.55 17.20 -0.09
N THR A 149 -12.06 17.20 -1.31
CA THR A 149 -13.29 17.89 -1.69
C THR A 149 -14.55 17.13 -1.30
N ASP A 150 -14.46 15.80 -1.16
CA ASP A 150 -15.53 14.89 -0.78
C ASP A 150 -14.98 13.64 -0.07
N VAL A 151 -15.86 12.82 0.50
CA VAL A 151 -15.47 11.67 1.33
C VAL A 151 -15.19 10.41 0.51
N VAL A 152 -15.69 10.30 -0.72
CA VAL A 152 -15.70 9.04 -1.48
C VAL A 152 -14.51 8.94 -2.42
N THR A 153 -14.25 10.01 -3.19
CA THR A 153 -13.17 10.08 -4.18
C THR A 153 -11.80 9.65 -3.63
N PRO A 154 -11.39 10.05 -2.42
CA PRO A 154 -10.09 9.64 -1.88
C PRO A 154 -9.93 8.11 -1.78
N PHE A 155 -11.02 7.39 -1.48
CA PHE A 155 -11.00 5.92 -1.35
C PHE A 155 -11.12 5.20 -2.69
N THR A 156 -11.80 5.79 -3.67
CA THR A 156 -11.93 5.20 -5.02
C THR A 156 -10.69 5.41 -5.87
N GLU A 157 -10.05 6.58 -5.75
CA GLU A 157 -8.84 6.93 -6.49
C GLU A 157 -7.54 6.61 -5.73
N LEU A 158 -7.67 6.10 -4.50
CA LEU A 158 -6.53 5.82 -3.61
C LEU A 158 -5.64 7.04 -3.36
N ASN A 159 -6.25 8.20 -3.14
CA ASN A 159 -5.52 9.37 -2.68
C ASN A 159 -5.14 9.20 -1.21
N VAL A 160 -4.01 8.53 -0.98
CA VAL A 160 -3.52 8.17 0.35
C VAL A 160 -3.38 9.38 1.26
N LEU A 161 -2.93 10.52 0.73
CA LEU A 161 -2.70 11.74 1.52
C LEU A 161 -4.01 12.28 2.10
N GLN A 162 -5.07 12.31 1.28
CA GLN A 162 -6.41 12.71 1.70
C GLN A 162 -7.04 11.70 2.67
N ILE A 163 -6.86 10.39 2.44
CA ILE A 163 -7.30 9.34 3.37
C ILE A 163 -6.67 9.53 4.75
N VAL A 164 -5.35 9.77 4.79
CA VAL A 164 -4.61 10.02 6.04
C VAL A 164 -5.13 11.28 6.74
N PHE A 165 -5.37 12.37 6.00
CA PHE A 165 -5.93 13.60 6.57
C PHE A 165 -7.29 13.34 7.25
N MET A 166 -8.22 12.69 6.55
CA MET A 166 -9.53 12.35 7.11
C MET A 166 -9.42 11.44 8.34
N ALA A 167 -8.53 10.44 8.31
CA ALA A 167 -8.29 9.54 9.43
C ALA A 167 -7.74 10.26 10.67
N VAL A 168 -6.84 11.24 10.47
CA VAL A 168 -6.32 12.08 11.56
C VAL A 168 -7.43 12.93 12.16
N VAL A 169 -8.23 13.61 11.33
CA VAL A 169 -9.37 14.42 11.79
C VAL A 169 -10.38 13.56 12.57
N ALA A 170 -10.73 12.39 12.04
CA ALA A 170 -11.63 11.44 12.69
C ALA A 170 -11.07 10.93 14.02
N GLY A 171 -9.79 10.54 14.06
CA GLY A 171 -9.11 10.11 15.28
C GLY A 171 -9.10 11.20 16.36
N ILE A 172 -8.81 12.45 16.00
CA ILE A 172 -8.84 13.60 16.92
C ILE A 172 -10.26 13.86 17.42
N ALA A 173 -11.28 13.77 16.55
CA ALA A 173 -12.68 13.93 16.94
C ALA A 173 -13.12 12.87 17.97
N ILE A 174 -12.77 11.61 17.73
CA ILE A 174 -13.02 10.49 18.67
C ILE A 174 -12.37 10.76 20.03
N LEU A 175 -11.11 11.21 20.02
CA LEU A 175 -10.39 11.57 21.25
C LEU A 175 -11.07 12.68 22.06
N LYS A 176 -11.71 13.64 21.38
CA LYS A 176 -12.46 14.73 22.02
C LYS A 176 -13.81 14.30 22.56
N ILE A 177 -14.50 13.36 21.90
CA ILE A 177 -15.80 12.82 22.34
C ILE A 177 -15.66 12.00 23.64
N GLY A 178 -14.52 11.35 23.86
CA GLY A 178 -14.21 10.66 25.12
C GLY A 178 -15.05 9.40 25.34
N ALA A 179 -15.65 9.25 26.52
CA ALA A 179 -16.32 8.00 26.95
C ALA A 179 -17.46 7.55 26.00
N LYS A 180 -18.11 8.47 25.29
CA LYS A 180 -19.20 8.14 24.35
C LYS A 180 -18.72 7.47 23.05
N ALA A 181 -17.43 7.51 22.75
CA ALA A 181 -16.86 6.89 21.56
C ALA A 181 -16.27 5.49 21.80
N GLN A 182 -16.34 4.97 23.03
CA GLN A 182 -15.86 3.62 23.38
C GLN A 182 -16.44 2.48 22.53
N PRO A 183 -17.69 2.50 22.03
CA PRO A 183 -18.22 1.43 21.19
C PRO A 183 -17.63 1.35 19.77
N ILE A 184 -16.86 2.36 19.34
CA ILE A 184 -16.31 2.50 17.98
C ILE A 184 -14.79 2.18 17.95
N LEU A 185 -14.15 2.11 19.13
CA LEU A 185 -12.73 1.80 19.32
C LEU A 185 -12.53 0.30 19.56
#